data_AF-A0AAD2FQR4-F1
#
_entry.id   AF-A0AAD2FQR4-F1
#
_cell.length_a   1.000
_cell.length_b   1.000
_cell.length_c   1.000
_cell.angle_alpha   90.00
_cell.angle_beta   90.00
_cell.angle_gamma   90.00
#
_symmetry.space_group_name_H-M   'P 1'
#
loop_
_entity.id
_entity.type
_entity.pdbx_description
1 polymer ?
#
loop_
_entity_poly.entity_id
_entity_poly.type
_entity_poly.pdbx_seq_one_letter_code
_entity_poly.pdbx_strand_id
1 'polypeptide(L)'
;MCRAIRQRDLSTKINFLQDVVGDSQYDFLIMTFCDSIFEDSDLKFFFQGFDVEVMAALMKRLLNITFQSSSRIDIFDEDTRSKIVLRNYALFEMGLNEKQFEKLESHFEFALRDAWLDAELVDECKQRFSDLRKVFQMEGKEFEHAATANRVVACQMILAAASSS
;
A
#
# COMPACT_ATOMS: atom_id res chain seq x y z
N MET A 1 -8.37 -36.03 23.95
CA MET A 1 -7.45 -34.89 24.19
C MET A 1 -6.74 -34.55 22.87
N CYS A 2 -7.31 -33.65 22.07
CA CYS A 2 -6.67 -33.17 20.85
C CYS A 2 -5.64 -32.11 21.22
N ARG A 3 -4.35 -32.41 21.05
CA ARG A 3 -3.27 -31.43 21.15
C ARG A 3 -3.34 -30.53 19.92
N ALA A 4 -3.60 -29.25 20.17
CA ALA A 4 -3.54 -28.19 19.18
C ALA A 4 -2.17 -28.19 18.49
N ILE A 5 -2.17 -28.38 17.18
CA ILE A 5 -1.03 -28.09 16.32
C ILE A 5 -0.94 -26.56 16.26
N ARG A 6 -0.11 -25.97 17.12
CA ARG A 6 0.42 -24.62 16.92
C ARG A 6 1.23 -24.65 15.64
N GLN A 7 0.65 -24.24 14.51
CA GLN A 7 1.43 -23.69 13.41
C GLN A 7 1.95 -22.32 13.86
N ARG A 8 3.09 -22.32 14.55
CA ARG A 8 4.01 -21.19 14.60
C ARG A 8 5.24 -21.65 13.83
N ASP A 9 5.31 -21.30 12.55
CA ASP A 9 6.57 -20.90 11.92
C ASP A 9 6.29 -20.22 10.57
N LEU A 10 5.86 -18.96 10.62
CA LEU A 10 6.21 -18.02 9.57
C LEU A 10 7.36 -17.23 10.20
N SER A 11 8.59 -17.61 9.88
CA SER A 11 9.77 -16.76 10.04
C SER A 11 9.44 -15.40 9.41
N THR A 12 8.90 -14.48 10.21
CA THR A 12 8.66 -13.10 9.85
C THR A 12 10.04 -12.53 9.55
N LYS A 13 10.39 -12.41 8.28
CA LYS A 13 11.48 -11.50 7.89
C LYS A 13 11.03 -10.14 8.40
N ILE A 14 11.59 -9.73 9.53
CA ILE A 14 11.32 -8.44 10.15
C ILE A 14 11.70 -7.38 9.10
N ASN A 15 10.76 -6.49 8.84
CA ASN A 15 10.96 -5.35 7.95
C ASN A 15 12.07 -4.47 8.54
N PHE A 16 13.02 -4.02 7.72
CA PHE A 16 14.13 -3.15 8.15
C PHE A 16 13.66 -1.94 8.97
N LEU A 17 12.61 -1.25 8.52
CA LEU A 17 12.07 -0.09 9.21
C LEU A 17 11.54 -0.49 10.60
N GLN A 18 10.79 -1.59 10.68
CA GLN A 18 10.27 -2.11 11.95
C GLN A 18 11.41 -2.53 12.90
N ASP A 19 12.49 -3.11 12.37
CA ASP A 19 13.67 -3.50 13.15
C ASP A 19 14.40 -2.28 13.74
N VAL A 20 14.52 -1.20 12.96
CA VAL A 20 15.20 0.03 13.38
C VAL A 20 14.39 0.83 14.38
N VAL A 21 13.08 1.01 14.14
CA VAL A 21 12.24 1.90 14.98
C VAL A 21 11.57 1.17 16.14
N GLY A 22 11.51 -0.16 16.09
CA GLY A 22 10.77 -1.00 17.04
C GLY A 22 9.27 -1.06 16.78
N ASP A 23 8.63 -2.10 17.34
CA ASP A 23 7.23 -2.43 17.07
C ASP A 23 6.25 -1.30 17.39
N SER A 24 6.39 -0.66 18.56
CA SER A 24 5.47 0.40 19.00
C SER A 24 5.54 1.63 18.10
N GLN A 25 6.74 2.05 17.68
CA GLN A 25 6.92 3.20 16.81
C GLN A 25 6.48 2.89 15.38
N TYR A 26 6.70 1.64 14.93
CA TYR A 26 6.21 1.17 13.65
C TYR A 26 4.68 1.16 13.59
N ASP A 27 4.01 0.67 14.64
CA ASP A 27 2.55 0.70 14.72
C ASP A 27 2.02 2.14 14.77
N PHE A 28 2.64 3.04 15.53
CA PHE A 28 2.30 4.47 15.53
C PHE A 28 2.41 5.06 14.13
N LEU A 29 3.54 4.84 13.45
CA LEU A 29 3.77 5.31 12.08
C LEU A 29 2.67 4.83 11.12
N ILE A 30 2.29 3.55 11.21
CA ILE A 30 1.22 2.99 10.36
C ILE A 30 -0.10 3.70 10.61
N MET A 31 -0.46 3.93 11.88
CA MET A 31 -1.70 4.61 12.23
C MET A 31 -1.71 6.05 11.73
N THR A 32 -0.66 6.82 11.99
CA THR A 32 -0.51 8.20 11.48
C THR A 32 -0.59 8.24 9.95
N PHE A 33 0.03 7.28 9.27
CA PHE A 33 -0.03 7.17 7.81
C PHE A 33 -1.45 6.88 7.30
N CYS A 34 -2.18 5.98 7.97
CA CYS A 34 -3.57 5.68 7.60
C CYS A 34 -4.50 6.88 7.83
N ASP A 35 -4.35 7.56 8.97
CA ASP A 35 -5.16 8.72 9.33
C ASP A 35 -4.97 9.84 8.31
N SER A 36 -3.72 10.14 7.93
CA SER A 36 -3.46 11.19 6.93
C SER A 36 -4.00 10.84 5.54
N ILE A 37 -4.03 9.56 5.16
CA ILE A 37 -4.68 9.11 3.93
C ILE A 37 -6.20 9.32 3.98
N PHE A 38 -6.85 9.03 5.11
CA PHE A 38 -8.30 9.20 5.25
C PHE A 38 -8.73 10.67 5.27
N GLU A 39 -7.82 11.59 5.61
CA GLU A 39 -8.02 13.03 5.53
C GLU A 39 -7.83 13.59 4.10
N ASP A 40 -7.10 12.90 3.23
CA ASP A 40 -6.91 13.32 1.83
C ASP A 40 -8.12 12.97 0.96
N SER A 41 -8.84 13.98 0.49
CA SER A 41 -10.07 13.81 -0.30
C SER A 41 -9.87 12.98 -1.57
N ASP A 42 -8.69 13.05 -2.20
CA ASP A 42 -8.44 12.35 -3.47
C ASP A 42 -8.11 10.88 -3.23
N LEU A 43 -7.47 10.55 -2.11
CA LEU A 43 -7.21 9.16 -1.73
C LEU A 43 -8.43 8.50 -1.07
N LYS A 44 -9.18 9.26 -0.27
CA LYS A 44 -10.38 8.77 0.44
C LYS A 44 -11.39 8.09 -0.47
N PHE A 45 -11.52 8.55 -1.71
CA PHE A 45 -12.38 7.92 -2.71
C PHE A 45 -12.02 6.45 -2.97
N PHE A 46 -10.73 6.13 -3.04
CA PHE A 46 -10.26 4.77 -3.32
C PHE A 46 -10.47 3.84 -2.12
N PHE A 47 -10.31 4.35 -0.91
CA PHE A 47 -10.40 3.58 0.32
C PHE A 47 -11.79 3.66 0.98
N GLN A 48 -12.81 4.06 0.21
CA GLN A 48 -14.17 4.14 0.72
C GLN A 48 -14.66 2.74 1.15
N GLY A 49 -15.12 2.62 2.40
CA GLY A 49 -15.61 1.36 2.96
C GLY A 49 -14.54 0.49 3.60
N PHE A 50 -13.27 0.91 3.58
CA PHE A 50 -12.22 0.29 4.37
C PHE A 50 -12.32 0.80 5.81
N ASP A 51 -12.26 -0.11 6.77
CA ASP A 51 -11.98 0.24 8.16
C ASP A 51 -10.47 0.49 8.35
N VAL A 52 -10.12 1.04 9.52
CA VAL A 52 -8.73 1.41 9.81
C VAL A 52 -7.83 0.17 9.90
N GLU A 53 -8.36 -0.96 10.35
CA GLU A 53 -7.62 -2.21 10.48
C GLU A 53 -7.22 -2.80 9.12
N VAL A 54 -8.15 -2.81 8.15
CA VAL A 54 -7.87 -3.26 6.79
C VAL A 54 -6.89 -2.30 6.10
N MET A 55 -7.07 -0.99 6.30
CA MET A 55 -6.14 0.01 5.77
C MET A 55 -4.73 -0.17 6.34
N ALA A 56 -4.61 -0.31 7.66
CA ALA A 56 -3.33 -0.56 8.33
C ALA A 56 -2.68 -1.86 7.83
N ALA A 57 -3.46 -2.93 7.61
CA ALA A 57 -2.95 -4.18 7.06
C ALA A 57 -2.44 -4.02 5.62
N LEU A 58 -3.08 -3.20 4.79
CA LEU A 58 -2.60 -2.87 3.44
C LEU A 58 -1.30 -2.06 3.49
N MET A 59 -1.25 -1.00 4.30
CA MET A 59 -0.07 -0.15 4.41
C MET A 59 1.12 -0.91 5.01
N LYS A 60 0.90 -1.74 6.04
CA LYS A 60 1.93 -2.65 6.58
C LYS A 60 2.49 -3.57 5.50
N ARG A 61 1.63 -4.13 4.66
CA ARG A 61 2.07 -5.02 3.57
C ARG A 61 2.89 -4.29 2.51
N LEU A 62 2.47 -3.08 2.14
CA LEU A 62 3.20 -2.22 1.21
C LEU A 62 4.59 -1.90 1.76
N LEU A 63 4.68 -1.44 3.01
CA LEU A 63 5.96 -1.15 3.64
C LEU A 63 6.81 -2.42 3.82
N ASN A 64 6.20 -3.54 4.20
CA ASN A 64 6.94 -4.80 4.37
C ASN A 64 7.59 -5.30 3.09
N ILE A 65 7.02 -5.04 1.92
CA ILE A 65 7.69 -5.37 0.67
C ILE A 65 8.79 -4.36 0.32
N THR A 66 8.55 -3.07 0.56
CA THR A 66 9.53 -2.01 0.32
C THR A 66 10.79 -2.16 1.15
N PHE A 67 10.62 -2.55 2.41
CA PHE A 67 11.67 -2.62 3.41
C PHE A 67 12.00 -4.08 3.79
N GLN A 68 11.67 -5.04 2.92
CA GLN A 68 11.98 -6.46 3.15
C GLN A 68 13.49 -6.72 3.17
N SER A 69 14.27 -5.88 2.50
CA SER A 69 15.72 -5.93 2.41
C SER A 69 16.34 -4.64 2.94
N SER A 70 17.58 -4.72 3.41
CA SER A 70 18.42 -3.54 3.67
C SER A 70 18.92 -2.87 2.39
N SER A 71 18.64 -3.43 1.21
CA SER A 71 18.95 -2.82 -0.10
C SER A 71 17.72 -2.17 -0.73
N ARG A 72 17.96 -1.27 -1.69
CA ARG A 72 16.90 -0.74 -2.58
C ARG A 72 16.28 -1.84 -3.43
N ILE A 73 15.06 -1.61 -3.89
CA ILE A 73 14.32 -2.51 -4.78
C ILE A 73 14.88 -2.36 -6.20
N ASP A 74 15.21 -3.48 -6.85
CA ASP A 74 15.41 -3.49 -8.30
C ASP A 74 14.05 -3.62 -8.99
N ILE A 75 13.54 -2.49 -9.46
CA ILE A 75 12.24 -2.39 -10.16
C ILE A 75 12.27 -2.98 -11.57
N PHE A 76 13.47 -3.17 -12.14
CA PHE A 76 13.63 -3.74 -13.48
C PHE A 76 13.63 -5.26 -13.45
N ASP A 77 13.93 -5.85 -12.29
CA ASP A 77 13.71 -7.27 -12.04
C ASP A 77 12.20 -7.59 -12.07
N GLU A 78 11.80 -8.36 -13.07
CA GLU A 78 10.41 -8.75 -13.29
C GLU A 78 9.84 -9.52 -12.11
N ASP A 79 10.61 -10.44 -11.53
CA ASP A 79 10.18 -11.23 -10.38
C ASP A 79 9.87 -10.35 -9.16
N THR A 80 10.70 -9.35 -8.89
CA THR A 80 10.49 -8.39 -7.81
C THR A 80 9.27 -7.52 -8.09
N ARG A 81 9.15 -6.98 -9.31
CA ARG A 81 8.00 -6.16 -9.74
C ARG A 81 6.69 -6.95 -9.61
N SER A 82 6.62 -8.17 -10.15
CA SER A 82 5.43 -9.02 -10.07
C SER A 82 5.06 -9.37 -8.63
N LYS A 83 6.03 -9.56 -7.72
CA LYS A 83 5.74 -9.76 -6.29
C LYS A 83 5.13 -8.52 -5.65
N ILE A 84 5.59 -7.32 -6.00
CA ILE A 84 5.03 -6.05 -5.51
C ILE A 84 3.58 -5.92 -5.97
N VAL A 85 3.32 -6.13 -7.26
CA VAL A 85 1.96 -6.08 -7.82
C VAL A 85 1.06 -7.11 -7.16
N LEU A 86 1.48 -8.38 -7.12
CA LEU A 86 0.66 -9.47 -6.59
C LEU A 86 0.31 -9.27 -5.10
N ARG A 87 1.27 -8.86 -4.28
CA ARG A 87 1.03 -8.66 -2.85
C ARG A 87 0.16 -7.44 -2.56
N ASN A 88 0.24 -6.42 -3.41
CA ASN A 88 -0.51 -5.19 -3.28
C ASN A 88 -1.64 -5.08 -4.32
N TYR A 89 -2.12 -6.22 -4.83
CA TYR A 89 -3.09 -6.28 -5.92
C TYR A 89 -4.32 -5.40 -5.66
N ALA A 90 -4.82 -5.37 -4.42
CA ALA A 90 -5.94 -4.53 -4.04
C ALA A 90 -5.70 -3.03 -4.36
N LEU A 91 -4.49 -2.51 -4.13
CA LEU A 91 -4.15 -1.12 -4.45
C LEU A 91 -4.24 -0.87 -5.96
N PHE A 92 -3.72 -1.79 -6.77
CA PHE A 92 -3.79 -1.70 -8.23
C PHE A 92 -5.21 -1.87 -8.74
N GLU A 93 -5.98 -2.85 -8.23
CA GLU A 93 -7.37 -3.11 -8.59
C GLU A 93 -8.29 -1.90 -8.33
N MET A 94 -8.03 -1.14 -7.26
CA MET A 94 -8.71 0.12 -6.98
C MET A 94 -8.40 1.22 -8.03
N GLY A 95 -7.38 1.02 -8.86
CA GLY A 95 -6.94 1.96 -9.88
C GLY A 95 -5.94 2.99 -9.38
N LEU A 96 -5.20 2.69 -8.31
CA LEU A 96 -4.10 3.57 -7.90
C LEU A 96 -2.99 3.50 -8.95
N ASN A 97 -2.57 4.67 -9.42
CA ASN A 97 -1.43 4.83 -10.32
C ASN A 97 -0.36 5.74 -9.69
N GLU A 98 0.65 6.13 -10.48
CA GLU A 98 1.72 7.04 -10.08
C GLU A 98 1.22 8.31 -9.35
N LYS A 99 0.14 8.94 -9.83
CA LYS A 99 -0.40 10.16 -9.24
C LYS A 99 -0.93 9.94 -7.82
N GLN A 100 -1.67 8.86 -7.59
CA GLN A 100 -2.11 8.50 -6.25
C GLN A 100 -0.93 8.06 -5.37
N PHE A 101 0.06 7.40 -5.97
CA PHE A 101 1.26 7.00 -5.25
C PHE A 101 2.06 8.21 -4.74
N GLU A 102 2.21 9.28 -5.52
CA GLU A 102 2.87 10.52 -5.07
C GLU A 102 2.21 11.11 -3.81
N LYS A 103 0.88 11.01 -3.69
CA LYS A 103 0.17 11.39 -2.47
C LYS A 103 0.49 10.45 -1.32
N LEU A 104 0.47 9.13 -1.56
CA LEU A 104 0.88 8.14 -0.54
C LEU A 104 2.30 8.41 -0.05
N GLU A 105 3.24 8.77 -0.93
CA GLU A 105 4.60 9.15 -0.54
C GLU A 105 4.61 10.38 0.39
N SER A 106 3.84 11.42 0.06
CA SER A 106 3.74 12.62 0.90
C SER A 106 3.17 12.32 2.29
N HIS A 107 2.17 11.44 2.37
CA HIS A 107 1.55 10.99 3.61
C HIS A 107 2.49 10.11 4.44
N PHE A 108 3.25 9.23 3.78
CA PHE A 108 4.29 8.44 4.43
C PHE A 108 5.42 9.31 4.97
N GLU A 109 5.88 10.31 4.20
CA GLU A 109 6.86 11.29 4.68
C GLU A 109 6.36 12.06 5.90
N PHE A 110 5.10 12.48 5.89
CA PHE A 110 4.47 13.13 7.05
C PHE A 110 4.52 12.21 8.28
N ALA A 111 4.09 10.96 8.15
CA ALA A 111 4.10 9.99 9.24
C ALA A 111 5.52 9.70 9.78
N LEU A 112 6.53 9.65 8.92
CA LEU A 112 7.93 9.49 9.33
C LEU A 112 8.41 10.67 10.20
N ARG A 113 8.02 11.90 9.85
CA ARG A 113 8.39 13.11 10.59
C ARG A 113 7.64 13.22 11.92
N ASP A 114 6.36 12.86 11.92
CA ASP A 114 5.52 12.85 13.13
C ASP A 114 5.95 11.76 14.12
N ALA A 115 6.51 10.66 13.61
CA ALA A 115 7.17 9.62 14.40
C ALA A 115 8.52 10.03 15.02
N TRP A 116 8.95 11.29 14.88
CA TRP A 116 10.20 11.85 15.41
C TRP A 116 11.46 11.05 15.05
N LEU A 117 11.49 10.49 13.84
CA LEU A 117 12.66 9.77 13.35
C LEU A 117 13.78 10.74 12.95
N ASP A 118 15.02 10.26 13.06
CA ASP A 118 16.20 11.02 12.64
C ASP A 118 16.13 11.37 11.15
N ALA A 119 16.57 12.57 10.78
CA ALA A 119 16.48 13.08 9.41
C ALA A 119 17.13 12.14 8.37
N GLU A 120 18.26 11.53 8.72
CA GLU A 120 18.94 10.55 7.86
C GLU A 120 18.08 9.31 7.59
N LEU A 121 17.40 8.79 8.63
CA LEU A 121 16.50 7.65 8.50
C LEU A 121 15.24 8.03 7.70
N VAL A 122 14.71 9.24 7.91
CA VAL A 122 13.58 9.76 7.11
C VAL A 122 13.95 9.82 5.63
N ASP A 123 15.11 10.37 5.29
CA ASP A 123 15.57 10.49 3.90
C ASP A 123 15.81 9.12 3.25
N GLU A 124 16.40 8.17 3.99
CA GLU A 124 16.55 6.79 3.52
C GLU A 124 15.19 6.11 3.26
N CYS A 125 14.24 6.26 4.19
CA CYS A 125 12.91 5.69 4.05
C CYS A 125 12.16 6.27 2.86
N LYS A 126 12.24 7.58 2.66
CA LYS A 126 11.67 8.27 1.50
C LYS A 126 12.26 7.75 0.19
N GLN A 127 13.58 7.64 0.10
CA GLN A 127 14.24 7.16 -1.12
C GLN A 127 13.85 5.73 -1.47
N ARG A 128 13.76 4.84 -0.47
CA ARG A 128 13.32 3.46 -0.66
C ARG A 128 11.85 3.38 -1.06
N PHE A 129 10.99 4.15 -0.40
CA PHE A 129 9.56 4.17 -0.72
C PHE A 129 9.30 4.72 -2.13
N SER A 130 10.05 5.75 -2.55
CA SER A 130 9.96 6.32 -3.90
C SER A 130 10.33 5.35 -5.03
N ASP A 131 11.06 4.27 -4.75
CA ASP A 131 11.36 3.25 -5.76
C ASP A 131 10.09 2.59 -6.29
N LEU A 132 9.06 2.46 -5.44
CA LEU A 132 7.77 1.91 -5.85
C LEU A 132 7.05 2.78 -6.89
N ARG A 133 7.36 4.08 -6.99
CA ARG A 133 6.68 4.99 -7.93
C ARG A 133 6.71 4.46 -9.35
N LYS A 134 7.84 3.91 -9.79
CA LYS A 134 7.97 3.36 -11.14
C LYS A 134 7.12 2.11 -11.35
N VAL A 135 6.91 1.30 -10.30
CA VAL A 135 6.00 0.16 -10.36
C VAL A 135 4.55 0.65 -10.54
N PHE A 136 4.13 1.65 -9.77
CA PHE A 136 2.80 2.27 -9.93
C PHE A 136 2.61 3.00 -11.26
N GLN A 137 3.69 3.52 -11.84
CA GLN A 137 3.67 4.11 -13.19
C GLN A 137 3.51 3.07 -14.30
N MET A 138 4.27 1.98 -14.22
CA MET A 138 4.27 0.93 -15.25
C MET A 138 2.98 0.11 -15.20
N GLU A 139 2.62 -0.36 -14.01
CA GLU A 139 1.55 -1.34 -13.82
C GLU A 139 0.20 -0.63 -13.59
N GLY A 140 0.20 0.50 -12.87
CA GLY A 140 -1.03 1.20 -12.49
C GLY A 140 -1.89 1.65 -13.66
N LYS A 141 -1.30 1.96 -14.83
CA LYS A 141 -2.06 2.34 -16.03
C LYS A 141 -2.92 1.20 -16.59
N GLU A 142 -2.39 -0.03 -16.57
CA GLU A 142 -3.12 -1.19 -17.07
C GLU A 142 -4.35 -1.47 -16.19
N PHE A 143 -4.15 -1.38 -14.88
CA PHE A 143 -5.23 -1.55 -13.91
C PHE A 143 -6.23 -0.40 -13.93
N GLU A 144 -5.80 0.84 -14.10
CA GLU A 144 -6.69 1.99 -14.19
C GLU A 144 -7.64 1.86 -15.40
N HIS A 145 -7.12 1.41 -16.55
CA HIS A 145 -7.96 1.15 -17.73
C HIS A 145 -8.98 0.04 -17.45
N ALA A 146 -8.56 -1.07 -16.83
CA ALA A 146 -9.46 -2.17 -16.47
C ALA A 146 -10.54 -1.71 -15.46
N ALA A 147 -10.14 -0.99 -14.42
CA ALA A 147 -11.04 -0.44 -13.40
C ALA A 147 -12.04 0.56 -13.99
N THR A 148 -11.61 1.37 -14.97
CA THR A 148 -12.50 2.30 -15.67
C THR A 148 -13.49 1.56 -16.56
N ALA A 149 -13.04 0.56 -17.33
CA ALA A 149 -13.91 -0.26 -18.17
C ALA A 149 -14.99 -0.97 -17.35
N ASN A 150 -14.61 -1.56 -16.22
CA ASN A 150 -15.54 -2.25 -15.32
C ASN A 150 -16.61 -1.29 -14.74
N ARG A 151 -16.22 -0.07 -14.37
CA ARG A 151 -17.15 0.96 -13.89
C ARG A 151 -18.16 1.37 -14.97
N VAL A 152 -17.73 1.53 -16.22
CA VAL A 152 -18.62 1.86 -17.34
C VAL A 152 -19.64 0.74 -17.57
N VAL A 153 -19.19 -0.52 -17.59
CA VAL A 153 -20.08 -1.68 -17.76
C VAL A 153 -21.11 -1.76 -16.62
N ALA A 154 -20.67 -1.59 -15.37
CA ALA A 154 -21.58 -1.60 -14.22
C ALA A 154 -22.65 -0.49 -14.32
N CYS A 155 -22.27 0.73 -14.69
CA CYS A 155 -23.21 1.83 -14.91
C CYS A 155 -24.22 1.50 -16.02
N GLN A 156 -23.78 0.92 -17.13
CA GLN A 156 -24.68 0.52 -18.22
C GLN A 156 -25.70 -0.54 -17.77
N MET A 157 -25.27 -1.52 -16.98
CA MET A 157 -26.17 -2.54 -16.44
C MET A 157 -27.23 -1.95 -15.50
N ILE A 158 -26.84 -1.01 -14.63
CA ILE A 158 -27.77 -0.33 -13.71
C ILE A 158 -28.80 0.49 -14.51
N LEU A 159 -28.36 1.24 -15.52
CA LEU A 159 -29.25 2.02 -16.38
C LEU A 159 -30.21 1.14 -17.19
N ALA A 160 -29.72 0.01 -17.72
CA ALA A 160 -30.56 -0.96 -18.42
C ALA A 160 -31.62 -1.59 -17.51
N ALA A 161 -31.24 -1.95 -16.27
CA ALA A 161 -32.16 -2.48 -15.27
C ALA A 161 -33.25 -1.46 -14.89
N ALA A 162 -32.87 -0.20 -14.67
CA ALA A 162 -33.80 0.89 -14.34
C ALA A 162 -34.75 1.26 -15.50
N SER A 163 -34.35 1.00 -16.75
CA SER A 163 -35.20 1.26 -17.93
C SER A 163 -36.17 0.12 -18.24
N SER A 164 -36.06 -1.01 -17.54
CA SER A 164 -36.86 -2.23 -17.76
C SER A 164 -37.99 -2.41 -16.72
N SER A 165 -38.15 -1.44 -15.82
CA SER A 165 -39.11 -1.40 -14.71
C SER A 165 -40.03 -0.19 -14.83
#